data_AF-A0A1I6G4Y7-F1
#
_entry.id   AF-A0A1I6G4Y7-F1
#
_cell.length_a   1.000
_cell.length_b   1.000
_cell.length_c   1.000
_cell.angle_alpha   90.00
_cell.angle_beta   90.00
_cell.angle_gamma   90.00
#
_symmetry.space_group_name_H-M   'P 1'
#
loop_
_entity.id
_entity.type
_entity.pdbx_description
1 polymer ?
#
loop_
_entity_poly.entity_id
_entity_poly.type
_entity_poly.pdbx_seq_one_letter_code
_entity_poly.pdbx_strand_id
1 'polypeptide(L)'
;MVDEPEAEPDTTSPKSELGFASVADAESYLGTRFDDLDAASKKDQIVALKKRFYGKITRKTVAEAVDCAGSYVSKVGWSPGEGETRWERPSEEVSETVRNDVLDRDGRECVACGAETNLQVHHIRRGESTPSNLATLCRDCHKDVHGGSWHGVLPYQSVDEFWDLVDG
;
A
#
# COMPACT_ATOMS: atom_id res chain seq x y z
N MET A 1 3.72 4.14 -50.56
CA MET A 1 3.19 4.30 -49.20
C MET A 1 3.81 3.16 -48.42
N VAL A 2 4.99 3.42 -47.86
CA VAL A 2 5.68 2.47 -46.99
C VAL A 2 5.56 3.09 -45.60
N ASP A 3 4.79 2.44 -44.74
CA ASP A 3 4.69 2.84 -43.34
C ASP A 3 6.08 2.74 -42.70
N GLU A 4 6.58 3.88 -42.24
CA GLU A 4 7.73 3.96 -41.35
C GLU A 4 7.38 3.23 -40.05
N PRO A 5 8.23 2.32 -39.55
CA PRO A 5 8.03 1.76 -38.23
C PRO A 5 8.29 2.86 -37.19
N GLU A 6 7.26 3.21 -36.44
CA GLU A 6 7.36 4.13 -35.31
C GLU A 6 8.37 3.58 -34.30
N ALA A 7 9.39 4.39 -33.98
CA ALA A 7 10.41 4.04 -33.02
C ALA A 7 9.79 3.93 -31.62
N GLU A 8 9.81 2.71 -31.06
CA GLU A 8 9.46 2.43 -29.67
C GLU A 8 10.30 3.31 -28.73
N PRO A 9 9.72 3.92 -27.67
CA PRO A 9 10.48 4.74 -26.74
C PRO A 9 11.45 3.86 -25.94
N ASP A 10 12.74 4.19 -26.03
CA ASP A 10 13.83 3.60 -25.27
C ASP A 10 13.53 3.68 -23.76
N THR A 11 13.14 2.54 -23.18
CA THR A 11 12.80 2.39 -21.76
C THR A 11 14.03 2.18 -20.88
N THR A 12 15.24 2.40 -21.39
CA THR A 12 16.47 2.25 -20.61
C THR A 12 16.66 3.47 -19.70
N SER A 13 15.82 3.55 -18.66
CA SER A 13 16.03 4.46 -17.54
C SER A 13 17.43 4.20 -16.96
N PRO A 14 18.31 5.22 -16.86
CA PRO A 14 19.69 5.03 -16.44
C PRO A 14 19.72 4.68 -14.95
N LYS A 15 19.78 3.39 -14.63
CA LYS A 15 20.23 2.90 -13.33
C LYS A 15 21.75 3.00 -13.31
N SER A 16 22.36 3.80 -12.42
CA SER A 16 23.46 3.29 -11.57
C SER A 16 24.25 4.26 -10.65
N GLU A 17 24.13 5.60 -10.64
CA GLU A 17 25.10 6.39 -9.82
C GLU A 17 24.58 7.35 -8.73
N LEU A 18 23.30 7.73 -8.69
CA LEU A 18 22.82 8.67 -7.66
C LEU A 18 22.47 7.95 -6.35
N GLY A 19 23.04 8.42 -5.22
CA GLY A 19 22.64 8.03 -3.86
C GLY A 19 21.22 8.49 -3.51
N PHE A 20 20.83 8.39 -2.24
CA PHE A 20 19.56 8.99 -1.79
C PHE A 20 19.60 10.51 -1.95
N ALA A 21 18.55 11.08 -2.55
CA ALA A 21 18.38 12.51 -2.72
C ALA A 21 18.26 13.22 -1.36
N SER A 22 18.94 14.36 -1.26
CA SER A 22 18.81 15.31 -0.16
C SER A 22 17.59 16.22 -0.34
N VAL A 23 17.31 17.05 0.67
CA VAL A 23 16.23 18.06 0.58
C VAL A 23 16.56 19.09 -0.50
N ALA A 24 17.82 19.52 -0.58
CA ALA A 24 18.28 20.46 -1.59
C ALA A 24 18.11 19.91 -3.02
N ASP A 25 18.37 18.61 -3.24
CA ASP A 25 18.14 17.98 -4.54
C ASP A 25 16.66 17.99 -4.93
N ALA A 26 15.78 17.77 -3.94
CA ALA A 26 14.34 17.77 -4.12
C ALA A 26 13.81 19.19 -4.42
N GLU A 27 14.19 20.18 -3.62
CA GLU A 27 13.81 21.59 -3.82
C GLU A 27 14.32 22.14 -5.16
N SER A 28 15.59 21.86 -5.49
CA SER A 28 16.17 22.25 -6.77
C SER A 28 15.39 21.67 -7.94
N TYR A 29 15.04 20.37 -7.89
CA TYR A 29 14.24 19.75 -8.92
C TYR A 29 12.83 20.37 -9.04
N LEU A 30 12.16 20.62 -7.91
CA LEU A 30 10.85 21.25 -7.90
C LEU A 30 10.89 22.64 -8.57
N GLY A 31 11.88 23.47 -8.22
CA GLY A 31 12.06 24.80 -8.81
C GLY A 31 12.36 24.78 -10.32
N THR A 32 12.92 23.69 -10.85
CA THR A 32 13.08 23.51 -12.32
C THR A 32 11.85 22.92 -13.00
N ARG A 33 10.99 22.23 -12.25
CA ARG A 33 9.86 21.45 -12.80
C ARG A 33 8.56 22.25 -12.87
N PHE A 34 8.39 23.23 -12.00
CA PHE A 34 7.19 24.06 -11.92
C PHE A 34 7.58 25.53 -12.05
N ASP A 35 6.98 26.24 -13.02
CA ASP A 35 7.19 27.68 -13.21
C ASP A 35 6.63 28.51 -12.04
N ASP A 36 5.60 27.99 -11.37
CA ASP A 36 5.00 28.54 -10.16
C ASP A 36 4.76 27.39 -9.16
N LEU A 37 5.60 27.34 -8.13
CA LEU A 37 5.53 26.31 -7.09
C LEU A 37 4.36 26.50 -6.14
N ASP A 38 3.92 27.74 -5.92
CA ASP A 38 2.81 28.07 -5.03
C ASP A 38 1.46 27.73 -5.67
N ALA A 39 1.39 27.78 -7.01
CA ALA A 39 0.24 27.31 -7.78
C ALA A 39 0.18 25.77 -7.92
N ALA A 40 1.31 25.07 -7.83
CA ALA A 40 1.38 23.61 -7.96
C ALA A 40 0.89 22.90 -6.69
N SER A 41 -0.02 21.93 -6.84
CA SER A 41 -0.54 21.22 -5.66
C SER A 41 0.55 20.41 -4.95
N LYS A 42 0.49 20.32 -3.61
CA LYS A 42 1.43 19.50 -2.82
C LYS A 42 1.47 18.04 -3.30
N LYS A 43 0.34 17.52 -3.80
CA LYS A 43 0.26 16.19 -4.40
C LYS A 43 1.12 16.07 -5.65
N ASP A 44 1.05 17.04 -6.56
CA ASP A 44 1.80 17.03 -7.82
C ASP A 44 3.30 17.17 -7.58
N GLN A 45 3.69 18.00 -6.62
CA GLN A 45 5.08 18.12 -6.18
C GLN A 45 5.61 16.80 -5.61
N ILE A 46 4.84 16.12 -4.74
CA ILE A 46 5.21 14.80 -4.19
C ILE A 46 5.34 13.74 -5.30
N VAL A 47 4.40 13.70 -6.24
CA VAL A 47 4.44 12.76 -7.37
C VAL A 47 5.63 13.04 -8.27
N ALA A 48 5.94 14.31 -8.55
CA ALA A 48 7.10 14.70 -9.35
C ALA A 48 8.42 14.23 -8.70
N LEU A 49 8.55 14.38 -7.38
CA LEU A 49 9.71 13.89 -6.62
C LEU A 49 9.81 12.37 -6.64
N LYS A 50 8.71 11.65 -6.40
CA LYS A 50 8.69 10.18 -6.44
C LYS A 50 9.06 9.65 -7.82
N LYS A 51 8.56 10.28 -8.90
CA LYS A 51 8.92 9.98 -10.29
C LYS A 51 10.40 10.21 -10.56
N ARG A 52 10.94 11.35 -10.13
CA ARG A 52 12.33 11.76 -10.42
C ARG A 52 13.36 10.90 -9.70
N PHE A 53 13.08 10.53 -8.45
CA PHE A 53 14.05 9.87 -7.58
C PHE A 53 13.78 8.38 -7.37
N TYR A 54 12.66 7.82 -7.85
CA TYR A 54 12.38 6.38 -7.96
C TYR A 54 12.84 5.55 -6.74
N GLY A 55 12.26 5.84 -5.57
CA GLY A 55 12.61 5.14 -4.31
C GLY A 55 13.94 5.56 -3.67
N LYS A 56 14.75 6.39 -4.33
CA LYS A 56 15.97 7.02 -3.79
C LYS A 56 15.69 8.37 -3.14
N ILE A 57 14.50 8.57 -2.57
CA ILE A 57 14.18 9.74 -1.77
C ILE A 57 13.35 9.29 -0.58
N THR A 58 13.70 9.78 0.62
CA THR A 58 13.00 9.36 1.83
C THR A 58 11.70 10.13 2.04
N ARG A 59 10.75 9.55 2.78
CA ARG A 59 9.52 10.25 3.19
C ARG A 59 9.81 11.59 3.89
N LYS A 60 10.84 11.62 4.74
CA LYS A 60 11.25 12.80 5.48
C LYS A 60 11.73 13.90 4.53
N THR A 61 12.60 13.53 3.58
CA THR A 61 13.11 14.45 2.55
C THR A 61 11.99 15.08 1.72
N VAL A 62 11.01 14.26 1.27
CA VAL A 62 9.87 14.76 0.48
C VAL A 62 8.97 15.68 1.32
N ALA A 63 8.75 15.33 2.58
CA ALA A 63 7.91 16.11 3.48
C ALA A 63 8.50 17.51 3.71
N GLU A 64 9.82 17.59 3.92
CA GLU A 64 10.55 18.84 4.10
C GLU A 64 10.54 19.68 2.81
N ALA A 65 10.86 19.10 1.65
CA ALA A 65 10.94 19.83 0.39
C ALA A 65 9.58 20.39 -0.12
N VAL A 66 8.46 19.76 0.25
CA VAL A 66 7.10 20.17 -0.16
C VAL A 66 6.37 20.94 0.95
N ASP A 67 7.04 21.17 2.08
CA ASP A 67 6.46 21.77 3.29
C ASP A 67 5.14 21.09 3.69
N CYS A 68 5.17 19.78 3.91
CA CYS A 68 3.99 19.01 4.29
C CYS A 68 4.28 17.97 5.37
N ALA A 69 3.24 17.50 6.05
CA ALA A 69 3.40 16.44 7.04
C ALA A 69 3.86 15.13 6.36
N GLY A 70 4.81 14.41 6.96
CA GLY A 70 5.24 13.11 6.43
C GLY A 70 4.11 12.09 6.30
N SER A 71 3.07 12.19 7.14
CA SER A 71 1.85 11.37 7.02
C SER A 71 1.07 11.66 5.73
N TYR A 72 1.13 12.88 5.20
CA TYR A 72 0.53 13.25 3.91
C TYR A 72 1.31 12.61 2.75
N VAL A 73 2.64 12.64 2.78
CA VAL A 73 3.52 11.98 1.79
C VAL A 73 3.25 10.46 1.68
N SER A 74 3.00 9.81 2.82
CA SER A 74 2.63 8.39 2.88
C SER A 74 1.28 8.09 2.25
N LYS A 75 0.36 9.06 2.22
CA LYS A 75 -0.98 8.91 1.61
C LYS A 75 -0.98 9.14 0.11
N VAL A 76 0.00 9.87 -0.42
CA VAL A 76 0.14 10.11 -1.87
C VAL A 76 0.73 8.86 -2.54
N GLY A 77 -0.12 8.03 -3.17
CA GLY A 77 0.31 6.85 -3.92
C GLY A 77 1.07 7.19 -5.21
N TRP A 78 2.07 6.38 -5.56
CA TRP A 78 2.74 6.40 -6.86
C TRP A 78 3.31 5.02 -7.16
N SER A 79 3.00 4.46 -8.33
CA SER A 79 3.73 3.32 -8.91
C SER A 79 4.13 3.64 -10.35
N PRO A 80 5.27 3.13 -10.81
CA PRO A 80 5.72 3.29 -12.19
C PRO A 80 4.98 2.33 -13.11
N GLY A 81 4.41 2.85 -14.21
CA GLY A 81 3.95 2.02 -15.35
C GLY A 81 2.46 2.03 -15.66
N GLU A 82 1.61 2.68 -14.88
CA GLU A 82 0.16 2.70 -15.15
C GLU A 82 -0.38 4.12 -15.09
N GLY A 83 -1.28 4.44 -16.01
CA GLY A 83 -1.90 5.75 -16.18
C GLY A 83 -2.57 6.25 -14.90
N GLU A 84 -2.99 7.51 -14.91
CA GLU A 84 -3.56 8.28 -13.79
C GLU A 84 -4.82 7.63 -13.19
N THR A 85 -4.69 6.49 -12.52
CA THR A 85 -5.71 5.96 -11.64
C THR A 85 -5.35 6.37 -10.23
N ARG A 86 -6.31 7.04 -9.60
CA ARG A 86 -6.41 7.20 -8.15
C ARG A 86 -5.98 5.89 -7.51
N TRP A 87 -4.86 5.88 -6.78
CA TRP A 87 -4.53 4.80 -5.85
C TRP A 87 -5.61 4.80 -4.78
N GLU A 88 -6.73 4.15 -5.07
CA GLU A 88 -7.65 3.71 -4.04
C GLU A 88 -6.85 2.67 -3.28
N ARG A 89 -6.41 3.03 -2.06
CA ARG A 89 -5.98 2.00 -1.12
C ARG A 89 -7.11 0.97 -1.13
N PRO A 90 -6.87 -0.31 -1.49
CA PRO A 90 -7.88 -1.33 -1.30
C PRO A 90 -8.40 -1.15 0.12
N SER A 91 -9.71 -0.99 0.28
CA SER A 91 -10.25 -0.72 1.59
C SER A 91 -9.95 -1.95 2.45
N GLU A 92 -8.96 -1.83 3.33
CA GLU A 92 -8.83 -2.73 4.49
C GLU A 92 -10.06 -2.56 5.41
N GLU A 93 -10.89 -1.55 5.16
CA GLU A 93 -12.26 -1.48 5.64
C GLU A 93 -13.10 -2.62 5.04
N VAL A 94 -13.52 -3.51 5.93
CA VAL A 94 -14.56 -4.50 5.67
C VAL A 94 -15.91 -3.83 5.92
N SER A 95 -16.81 -3.86 4.93
CA SER A 95 -18.16 -3.32 5.12
C SER A 95 -18.90 -4.07 6.22
N GLU A 96 -19.85 -3.42 6.89
CA GLU A 96 -20.62 -4.06 7.96
C GLU A 96 -21.38 -5.30 7.47
N THR A 97 -21.87 -5.28 6.22
CA THR A 97 -22.50 -6.45 5.59
C THR A 97 -21.53 -7.61 5.47
N VAL A 98 -20.36 -7.40 4.83
CA VAL A 98 -19.36 -8.47 4.68
C VAL A 98 -18.86 -8.96 6.03
N ARG A 99 -18.72 -8.04 7.01
CA ARG A 99 -18.35 -8.41 8.37
C ARG A 99 -19.37 -9.36 8.99
N ASN A 100 -20.66 -9.05 8.88
CA ASN A 100 -21.71 -9.93 9.42
C ASN A 100 -21.77 -11.26 8.67
N ASP A 101 -21.62 -11.25 7.34
CA ASP A 101 -21.60 -12.49 6.53
C ASP A 101 -20.46 -13.42 6.96
N VAL A 102 -19.27 -12.88 7.21
CA VAL A 102 -18.10 -13.64 7.69
C VAL A 102 -18.33 -14.16 9.10
N LEU A 103 -18.84 -13.32 10.00
CA LEU A 103 -19.18 -13.73 11.37
C LEU A 103 -20.23 -14.85 11.37
N ASP A 104 -21.29 -14.74 10.58
CA ASP A 104 -22.35 -15.73 10.53
C ASP A 104 -21.88 -17.05 9.88
N ARG A 105 -21.04 -16.96 8.84
CA ARG A 105 -20.38 -18.14 8.23
C ARG A 105 -19.54 -18.90 9.25
N ASP A 106 -18.78 -18.17 10.06
CA ASP A 106 -17.85 -18.72 11.05
C ASP A 106 -18.55 -19.06 12.39
N GLY A 107 -19.89 -19.14 12.41
CA GLY A 107 -20.65 -19.51 13.61
C GLY A 107 -20.66 -18.44 14.71
N ARG A 108 -20.18 -17.23 14.42
CA ARG A 108 -19.87 -16.17 15.39
C ARG A 108 -18.90 -16.63 16.47
N GLU A 109 -17.95 -17.46 16.06
CA GLU A 109 -16.91 -18.01 16.92
C GLU A 109 -15.54 -17.76 16.27
N CYS A 110 -14.50 -17.70 17.09
CA CYS A 110 -13.14 -17.71 16.58
C CYS A 110 -12.86 -19.03 15.88
N VAL A 111 -12.51 -19.01 14.60
CA VAL A 111 -12.24 -20.24 13.83
C VAL A 111 -11.05 -21.03 14.36
N ALA A 112 -10.13 -20.37 15.07
CA ALA A 112 -8.93 -21.01 15.63
C ALA A 112 -9.10 -21.56 17.06
N CYS A 113 -10.08 -21.09 17.84
CA CYS A 113 -10.20 -21.50 19.26
C CYS A 113 -11.62 -21.62 19.80
N GLY A 114 -12.65 -21.32 19.00
CA GLY A 114 -14.06 -21.39 19.39
C GLY A 114 -14.55 -20.27 20.32
N ALA A 115 -13.73 -19.26 20.63
CA ALA A 115 -14.17 -18.17 21.51
C ALA A 115 -15.29 -17.33 20.86
N GLU A 116 -16.37 -17.06 21.58
CA GLU A 116 -17.54 -16.28 21.12
C GLU A 116 -17.40 -14.75 21.38
N THR A 117 -16.30 -14.32 22.01
CA THR A 117 -16.13 -12.92 22.46
C THR A 117 -14.90 -12.26 21.84
N ASN A 118 -14.92 -10.92 21.80
CA ASN A 118 -13.84 -10.10 21.24
C ASN A 118 -13.47 -10.45 19.80
N LEU A 119 -14.48 -10.77 18.99
CA LEU A 119 -14.34 -11.20 17.61
C LEU A 119 -13.94 -10.06 16.68
N GLN A 120 -13.04 -10.37 15.76
CA GLN A 120 -12.51 -9.49 14.73
C GLN A 120 -12.46 -10.24 13.41
N VAL A 121 -12.60 -9.50 12.32
CA VAL A 121 -12.39 -10.04 10.98
C VAL A 121 -10.93 -9.84 10.62
N HIS A 122 -10.27 -10.93 10.26
CA HIS A 122 -8.88 -10.99 9.85
C HIS A 122 -8.79 -11.14 8.33
N HIS A 123 -7.96 -10.31 7.69
CA HIS A 123 -7.61 -10.49 6.28
C HIS A 123 -6.49 -11.51 6.14
N ILE A 124 -6.82 -12.66 5.54
CA ILE A 124 -5.86 -13.74 5.31
C ILE A 124 -4.77 -13.26 4.34
N ARG A 125 -5.16 -12.54 3.27
CA ARG A 125 -4.25 -11.81 2.39
C ARG A 125 -4.61 -10.34 2.33
N ARG A 126 -3.62 -9.46 2.24
CA ARG A 126 -3.85 -8.04 1.99
C ARG A 126 -4.56 -7.84 0.65
N GLY A 127 -5.50 -6.91 0.58
CA GLY A 127 -6.22 -6.58 -0.65
C GLY A 127 -7.72 -6.63 -0.44
N GLU A 128 -8.42 -7.38 -1.29
CA GLU A 128 -9.88 -7.40 -1.36
C GLU A 128 -10.53 -7.96 -0.09
N SER A 129 -11.61 -7.30 0.34
CA SER A 129 -12.44 -7.71 1.48
C SER A 129 -13.56 -8.65 1.04
N THR A 130 -13.21 -9.78 0.42
CA THR A 130 -14.18 -10.82 0.06
C THR A 130 -14.30 -11.84 1.19
N PRO A 131 -15.47 -12.45 1.43
CA PRO A 131 -15.63 -13.44 2.48
C PRO A 131 -14.59 -14.57 2.43
N SER A 132 -14.21 -15.03 1.24
CA SER A 132 -13.19 -16.09 1.07
C SER A 132 -11.77 -15.68 1.49
N ASN A 133 -11.48 -14.38 1.58
CA ASN A 133 -10.20 -13.83 2.03
C ASN A 133 -10.25 -13.34 3.50
N LEU A 134 -11.35 -13.60 4.19
CA LEU A 134 -11.62 -13.12 5.54
C LEU A 134 -11.93 -14.29 6.47
N ALA A 135 -11.54 -14.17 7.74
CA ALA A 135 -11.85 -15.13 8.79
C ALA A 135 -12.15 -14.44 10.12
N THR A 136 -12.99 -15.07 10.94
CA THR A 136 -13.33 -14.60 12.28
C THR A 136 -12.31 -15.11 13.29
N LEU A 137 -11.58 -14.21 13.95
CA LEU A 137 -10.66 -14.54 15.03
C LEU A 137 -10.99 -13.74 16.28
N CYS A 138 -10.76 -14.32 17.46
CA CYS A 138 -10.74 -13.53 18.70
C CYS A 138 -9.48 -12.65 18.72
N ARG A 139 -9.51 -11.58 19.52
CA ARG A 139 -8.40 -10.63 19.64
C ARG A 139 -7.04 -11.29 19.93
N ASP A 140 -7.01 -12.37 20.71
CA ASP A 140 -5.76 -13.03 21.10
C ASP A 140 -5.21 -13.88 19.94
N CYS A 141 -6.02 -14.75 19.33
CA CYS A 141 -5.62 -15.51 18.14
C CYS A 141 -5.24 -14.59 16.96
N HIS A 142 -5.96 -13.47 16.79
CA HIS A 142 -5.63 -12.47 15.77
C HIS A 142 -4.27 -11.80 16.02
N LYS A 143 -3.87 -11.63 17.28
CA LYS A 143 -2.53 -11.13 17.60
C LYS A 143 -1.46 -12.21 17.38
N ASP A 144 -1.76 -13.44 17.76
CA ASP A 144 -0.84 -14.58 17.67
C ASP A 144 -0.51 -14.95 16.23
N VAL A 145 -1.49 -14.89 15.33
CA VAL A 145 -1.30 -15.16 13.90
C VAL A 145 -0.34 -14.16 13.24
N HIS A 146 -0.18 -12.96 13.82
CA HIS A 146 0.83 -12.00 13.40
C HIS A 146 2.10 -12.03 14.28
N GLY A 147 2.40 -13.15 14.95
CA GLY A 147 3.61 -13.30 15.77
C GLY A 147 3.68 -12.31 16.94
N GLY A 148 2.54 -11.93 17.51
CA GLY A 148 2.46 -11.03 18.66
C GLY A 148 2.38 -9.53 18.33
N SER A 149 2.34 -9.15 17.04
CA SER A 149 2.21 -7.75 16.62
C SER A 149 1.30 -7.61 15.40
N TRP A 150 0.38 -6.65 15.34
CA TRP A 150 -0.56 -6.44 14.21
C TRP A 150 0.09 -6.17 12.84
N HIS A 151 1.41 -6.12 12.77
CA HIS A 151 2.21 -5.91 11.56
C HIS A 151 3.27 -6.99 11.36
N GLY A 152 3.20 -8.08 12.12
CA GLY A 152 4.17 -9.16 12.05
C GLY A 152 4.04 -9.99 10.77
N VAL A 153 5.09 -10.75 10.51
CA VAL A 153 5.15 -11.70 9.39
C VAL A 153 4.11 -12.79 9.65
N LEU A 154 3.27 -13.06 8.65
CA LEU A 154 2.30 -14.16 8.71
C LEU A 154 3.03 -15.50 8.54
N PRO A 155 2.63 -16.55 9.28
CA PRO A 155 3.22 -17.88 9.16
C PRO A 155 2.75 -18.64 7.91
N TYR A 156 1.88 -18.06 7.10
CA TYR A 156 1.35 -18.60 5.84
C TYR A 156 1.44 -17.57 4.70
N GLN A 157 1.30 -18.07 3.46
CA GLN A 157 1.36 -17.29 2.22
C GLN A 157 0.09 -17.39 1.38
N SER A 158 -0.84 -18.30 1.73
CA SER A 158 -2.08 -18.54 0.98
C SER A 158 -3.31 -18.64 1.89
N VAL A 159 -4.50 -18.63 1.27
CA VAL A 159 -5.76 -18.84 1.99
C VAL A 159 -5.86 -20.27 2.52
N ASP A 160 -5.44 -21.24 1.71
CA ASP A 160 -5.48 -22.65 2.08
C ASP A 160 -4.53 -22.94 3.27
N GLU A 161 -3.31 -22.39 3.25
CA GLU A 161 -2.35 -22.55 4.35
C GLU A 161 -2.83 -21.93 5.67
N PHE A 162 -3.64 -20.86 5.60
CA PHE A 162 -4.28 -20.31 6.79
C PHE A 162 -5.31 -21.28 7.37
N TRP A 163 -6.16 -21.87 6.53
CA TRP A 163 -7.17 -22.83 6.99
C TRP A 163 -6.52 -24.10 7.55
N ASP A 164 -5.48 -24.62 6.89
CA ASP A 164 -4.68 -25.74 7.41
C ASP A 164 -4.07 -25.43 8.80
N LEU A 165 -3.72 -24.18 9.06
CA LEU A 165 -3.16 -23.74 10.35
C LEU A 165 -4.21 -23.67 11.46
N VAL A 166 -5.44 -23.28 11.17
CA VAL A 166 -6.50 -23.09 12.18
C VAL A 166 -7.37 -24.32 12.40
N ASP A 167 -7.45 -25.22 11.41
CA ASP A 167 -8.20 -26.49 11.49
C ASP A 167 -7.37 -27.64 12.09
N GLY A 168 -6.04 -27.48 12.23
CA GLY A 168 -5.10 -28.48 12.74
C GLY A 168 -4.89 -28.46 14.25
#